data_AF-A0A924IYT9-F1
#
_entry.id   AF-A0A924IYT9-F1
#
_cell.length_a   1.000
_cell.length_b   1.000
_cell.length_c   1.000
_cell.angle_alpha   90.00
_cell.angle_beta   90.00
_cell.angle_gamma   90.00
#
_symmetry.space_group_name_H-M   'P 1'
#
loop_
_entity.id
_entity.type
_entity.pdbx_description
1 polymer ?
#
loop_
_entity_poly.entity_id
_entity_poly.type
_entity_poly.pdbx_seq_one_letter_code
_entity_poly.pdbx_strand_id
1 'polypeptide(L)'
;MQDVSQPAVQGAIRLIFEHDADGVRLVLQQAVNLAVTGFDVHPDVRPGHYVEIRDAAGTALTRVPVHTAFTGSTEVFPEDHGEPITRVDASGQPGAFTVVVPAPEAAAQIAVVRIAPAAPSAPKPGAEMRSPAPAEPEVTDLASFPIERAK
;
A
#
# COMPACT_ATOMS: atom_id res chain seq x y z
N MET A 1 14.35 -19.59 31.71
CA MET A 1 14.33 -18.22 31.17
C MET A 1 14.27 -18.36 29.67
N GLN A 2 13.13 -18.03 29.05
CA GLN A 2 13.00 -18.05 27.59
C GLN A 2 13.79 -16.86 27.06
N ASP A 3 14.81 -17.15 26.27
CA ASP A 3 15.53 -16.18 25.47
C ASP A 3 14.55 -15.69 24.40
N VAL A 4 13.91 -14.55 24.68
CA VAL A 4 13.10 -13.86 23.67
C VAL A 4 14.12 -13.25 22.72
N SER A 5 14.54 -14.04 21.73
CA SER A 5 15.35 -13.57 20.62
C SER A 5 14.55 -12.48 19.92
N GLN A 6 14.75 -11.25 20.37
CA GLN A 6 14.20 -10.06 19.75
C GLN A 6 14.79 -10.06 18.34
N PRO A 7 13.99 -10.24 17.27
CA PRO A 7 14.55 -10.28 15.94
C PRO A 7 15.31 -8.97 15.74
N ALA A 8 16.57 -9.08 15.30
CA ALA A 8 17.39 -7.92 14.93
C ALA A 8 16.51 -6.99 14.10
N VAL A 9 16.48 -5.69 14.43
CA VAL A 9 15.64 -4.71 13.73
C VAL A 9 15.97 -4.79 12.24
N GLN A 10 15.16 -5.51 11.48
CA GLN A 10 15.26 -5.58 10.03
C GLN A 10 14.87 -4.18 9.55
N GLY A 11 15.83 -3.49 8.91
CA GLY A 11 15.72 -2.06 8.64
C GLY A 11 14.42 -1.69 7.95
N ALA A 12 13.90 -0.50 8.23
CA ALA A 12 12.75 0.04 7.52
C ALA A 12 13.20 1.11 6.55
N ILE A 13 12.37 1.39 5.55
CA ILE A 13 12.62 2.41 4.55
C ILE A 13 11.46 3.40 4.59
N ARG A 14 11.78 4.67 4.79
CA ARG A 14 10.85 5.77 4.54
C ARG A 14 10.85 6.08 3.04
N LEU A 15 9.66 6.06 2.47
CA LEU A 15 9.41 6.33 1.07
C LEU A 15 8.50 7.55 0.96
N ILE A 16 8.83 8.48 0.06
CA ILE A 16 7.95 9.57 -0.35
C ILE A 16 7.64 9.41 -1.82
N PHE A 17 6.36 9.39 -2.14
CA PHE A 17 5.87 9.33 -3.50
C PHE A 17 5.14 10.61 -3.86
N GLU A 18 5.22 10.97 -5.13
CA GLU A 18 4.32 11.90 -5.79
C GLU A 18 3.50 11.13 -6.81
N HIS A 19 2.27 11.57 -7.06
CA HIS A 19 1.43 11.05 -8.13
C HIS A 19 0.71 12.20 -8.84
N ASP A 20 0.44 12.00 -10.11
CA ASP A 20 -0.36 12.89 -10.95
C ASP A 20 -1.09 12.06 -12.03
N ALA A 21 -1.48 12.69 -13.13
CA ALA A 21 -2.13 12.01 -14.25
C ALA A 21 -1.20 11.05 -15.02
N ASP A 22 0.11 11.24 -14.95
CA ASP A 22 1.10 10.44 -15.67
C ASP A 22 1.52 9.18 -14.88
N GLY A 23 1.26 9.16 -13.57
CA GLY A 23 1.42 7.98 -12.73
C GLY A 23 2.01 8.29 -11.36
N VAL A 24 2.75 7.33 -10.81
CA VAL A 24 3.39 7.45 -9.50
C VAL A 24 4.90 7.54 -9.68
N ARG A 25 5.53 8.46 -8.95
CA ARG A 25 6.99 8.65 -8.90
C ARG A 25 7.50 8.50 -7.47
N LEU A 26 8.63 7.81 -7.31
CA LEU A 26 9.37 7.77 -6.06
C LEU A 26 10.29 9.01 -5.98
N VAL A 27 10.12 9.81 -4.93
CA VAL A 27 10.86 11.06 -4.71
C VAL A 27 11.97 10.89 -3.68
N LEU A 28 11.73 10.07 -2.64
CA LEU A 28 12.70 9.81 -1.59
C LEU A 28 12.71 8.35 -1.20
N GLN A 29 13.91 7.80 -1.07
CA GLN A 29 14.16 6.56 -0.37
C GLN A 29 15.16 6.81 0.77
N GLN A 30 14.75 6.55 2.01
CA GLN A 30 15.61 6.78 3.17
C GLN A 30 15.53 5.61 4.13
N ALA A 31 16.67 4.94 4.37
CA ALA A 31 16.78 3.94 5.43
C ALA A 31 16.54 4.58 6.80
N VAL A 32 15.72 3.94 7.63
CA VAL A 32 15.39 4.39 8.98
C VAL A 32 15.49 3.24 9.96
N ASN A 33 15.98 3.54 11.17
CA ASN A 33 16.03 2.58 12.27
C ASN A 33 14.74 2.65 13.09
N LEU A 34 13.67 2.08 12.54
CA LEU A 34 12.35 2.04 13.16
C LEU A 34 11.80 0.61 13.05
N ALA A 35 11.32 0.05 14.17
CA ALA A 35 10.56 -1.18 14.15
C ALA A 35 9.15 -0.90 13.63
N VAL A 36 8.80 -1.48 12.48
CA VAL A 36 7.47 -1.41 11.90
C VAL A 36 6.80 -2.76 12.10
N THR A 37 5.82 -2.84 12.99
CA THR A 37 5.16 -4.10 13.38
C THR A 37 3.77 -4.23 12.78
N GLY A 38 3.35 -5.46 12.45
CA GLY A 38 1.95 -5.75 12.05
C GLY A 38 1.63 -5.57 10.57
N PHE A 39 2.64 -5.57 9.70
CA PHE A 39 2.48 -5.39 8.24
C PHE A 39 3.10 -6.53 7.41
N ASP A 40 3.23 -7.71 8.02
CA ASP A 40 3.54 -8.94 7.31
C ASP A 40 2.44 -9.22 6.28
N VAL A 41 2.77 -9.94 5.21
CA VAL A 41 1.82 -10.32 4.16
C VAL A 41 0.75 -11.24 4.76
N HIS A 42 -0.35 -10.66 5.24
CA HIS A 42 -1.49 -11.40 5.78
C HIS A 42 -2.36 -11.94 4.63
N PRO A 43 -2.93 -13.16 4.73
CA PRO A 43 -3.82 -13.69 3.70
C PRO A 43 -5.11 -12.87 3.51
N ASP A 44 -5.61 -12.24 4.59
CA ASP A 44 -6.84 -11.43 4.56
C ASP A 44 -6.60 -9.99 4.08
N VAL A 45 -6.20 -9.85 2.81
CA VAL A 45 -5.89 -8.56 2.21
C VAL A 45 -7.17 -7.82 1.85
N ARG A 46 -7.36 -6.62 2.40
CA ARG A 46 -8.51 -5.77 2.08
C ARG A 46 -8.30 -5.06 0.74
N PRO A 47 -9.37 -4.75 -0.01
CA PRO A 47 -9.26 -3.88 -1.17
C PRO A 47 -8.69 -2.51 -0.79
N GLY A 48 -7.85 -1.95 -1.65
CA GLY A 48 -7.19 -0.67 -1.39
C GLY A 48 -5.84 -0.54 -2.09
N HIS A 49 -5.10 0.51 -1.71
CA HIS A 49 -3.75 0.77 -2.21
C HIS A 49 -2.72 0.38 -1.17
N TYR A 50 -1.61 -0.17 -1.65
CA TYR A 50 -0.53 -0.68 -0.81
C TYR A 50 0.83 -0.33 -1.41
N VAL A 51 1.83 -0.27 -0.53
CA VAL A 51 3.23 -0.36 -0.92
C VAL A 51 3.76 -1.72 -0.49
N GLU A 52 4.34 -2.43 -1.44
CA GLU A 52 4.99 -3.71 -1.24
C GLU A 52 6.50 -3.56 -1.29
N ILE A 53 7.17 -4.33 -0.44
CA ILE A 53 8.58 -4.67 -0.64
C ILE A 53 8.61 -6.07 -1.23
N ARG A 54 9.35 -6.23 -2.32
CA ARG A 54 9.49 -7.50 -3.03
C ARG A 54 10.94 -7.97 -3.06
N ASP A 55 11.12 -9.28 -3.11
CA ASP A 55 12.43 -9.88 -3.40
C ASP A 55 12.80 -9.75 -4.89
N ALA A 56 13.98 -10.26 -5.26
CA ALA A 56 14.47 -10.23 -6.63
C ALA A 56 13.64 -11.10 -7.61
N ALA A 57 12.83 -12.03 -7.11
CA ALA A 57 11.92 -12.84 -7.91
C ALA A 57 10.54 -12.15 -8.09
N GLY A 58 10.32 -10.99 -7.46
CA GLY A 58 9.05 -10.28 -7.48
C GLY A 58 8.05 -10.74 -6.42
N THR A 59 8.47 -11.61 -5.49
CA THR A 59 7.60 -12.09 -4.39
C THR A 59 7.45 -10.99 -3.34
N ALA A 60 6.22 -10.66 -2.96
CA ALA A 60 5.97 -9.71 -1.88
C ALA A 60 6.46 -10.27 -0.53
N LEU A 61 7.36 -9.54 0.12
CA LEU A 61 7.91 -9.82 1.44
C LEU A 61 7.13 -9.09 2.54
N THR A 62 6.71 -7.85 2.25
CA THR A 62 5.88 -7.03 3.16
C THR A 62 4.85 -6.26 2.38
N ARG A 63 3.73 -5.90 3.01
CA ARG A 63 2.67 -5.11 2.37
C ARG A 63 2.08 -4.12 3.37
N VAL A 64 2.23 -2.82 3.09
CA VAL A 64 1.76 -1.73 3.96
C VAL A 64 0.64 -0.94 3.25
N PRO A 65 -0.55 -0.79 3.87
CA PRO A 65 -1.64 -0.01 3.27
C PRO A 65 -1.33 1.48 3.24
N VAL A 66 -1.73 2.16 2.17
CA VAL A 66 -1.60 3.62 2.01
C VAL A 66 -2.97 4.27 1.78
N HIS A 67 -3.78 4.29 2.84
CA HIS A 67 -5.21 4.64 2.79
C HIS A 67 -5.53 6.03 2.18
N THR A 68 -4.62 6.99 2.32
CA THR A 68 -4.82 8.38 1.88
C THR A 68 -4.06 8.72 0.59
N ALA A 69 -3.36 7.76 -0.02
CA ALA A 69 -2.49 8.02 -1.17
C ALA A 69 -3.23 8.42 -2.44
N PHE A 70 -4.49 8.02 -2.59
CA PHE A 70 -5.29 8.25 -3.81
C PHE A 70 -6.71 8.70 -3.47
N THR A 71 -6.86 9.47 -2.39
CA THR A 71 -8.18 9.92 -1.93
C THR A 71 -8.77 10.86 -2.98
N GLY A 72 -9.88 10.47 -3.62
CA GLY A 72 -10.58 11.29 -4.61
C GLY A 72 -11.43 12.41 -4.02
N SER A 73 -11.22 12.79 -2.75
CA SER A 73 -12.00 13.85 -2.11
C SER A 73 -11.18 14.62 -1.09
N THR A 74 -11.18 15.94 -1.24
CA THR A 74 -10.46 16.89 -0.38
C THR A 74 -11.44 17.81 0.32
N GLU A 75 -11.23 18.00 1.62
CA GLU A 75 -11.98 18.99 2.40
C GLU A 75 -11.38 20.37 2.18
N VAL A 76 -12.21 21.34 1.80
CA VAL A 76 -11.81 22.72 1.51
C VAL A 76 -12.52 23.67 2.46
N PHE A 77 -11.75 24.64 2.94
CA PHE A 77 -12.23 25.74 3.76
C PHE A 77 -12.46 26.93 2.84
N PRO A 78 -13.71 27.39 2.68
CA PRO A 78 -14.00 28.57 1.85
C PRO A 78 -13.32 29.82 2.41
N GLU A 79 -13.03 30.79 1.53
CA GLU A 79 -12.47 32.09 1.94
C GLU A 79 -13.45 32.90 2.78
N ASP A 80 -14.76 32.79 2.49
CA ASP A 80 -15.80 33.33 3.35
C ASP A 80 -16.06 32.38 4.52
N HIS A 81 -15.71 32.84 5.73
CA HIS A 81 -15.88 32.09 6.97
C HIS A 81 -17.35 31.85 7.37
N GLY A 82 -18.31 32.48 6.69
CA GLY A 82 -19.75 32.20 6.84
C GLY A 82 -20.22 30.96 6.06
N GLU A 83 -19.42 30.47 5.12
CA GLU A 83 -19.76 29.31 4.30
C GLU A 83 -19.37 27.98 4.98
N PRO A 84 -20.15 26.90 4.76
CA PRO A 84 -19.83 25.61 5.32
C PRO A 84 -18.56 25.02 4.69
N ILE A 85 -17.80 24.28 5.50
CA ILE A 85 -16.71 23.43 5.00
C ILE A 85 -17.29 22.42 4.00
N THR A 86 -16.72 22.38 2.79
CA THR A 86 -17.19 21.48 1.73
C THR A 86 -16.13 20.45 1.37
N ARG A 87 -16.54 19.36 0.74
CA ARG A 87 -15.61 18.40 0.13
C ARG A 87 -15.75 18.50 -1.38
N VAL A 88 -14.63 18.61 -2.07
CA VAL A 88 -14.57 18.63 -3.54
C VAL A 88 -13.98 17.32 -4.04
N ASP A 89 -14.37 16.94 -5.26
CA ASP A 89 -13.72 15.84 -5.97
C ASP A 89 -12.28 16.25 -6.29
N ALA A 90 -11.34 15.43 -5.85
CA ALA A 90 -9.91 15.61 -6.07
C ALA A 90 -9.32 14.45 -6.87
N SER A 91 -10.17 13.64 -7.52
CA SER A 91 -9.72 12.58 -8.42
C SER A 91 -8.82 13.17 -9.53
N GLY A 92 -7.66 12.54 -9.72
CA GLY A 92 -6.67 12.98 -10.70
C GLY A 92 -5.88 14.24 -10.34
N GLN A 93 -6.10 14.85 -9.16
CA GLN A 93 -5.24 15.94 -8.69
C GLN A 93 -3.86 15.39 -8.29
N PRO A 94 -2.78 16.14 -8.57
CA PRO A 94 -1.45 15.79 -8.08
C PRO A 94 -1.43 15.72 -6.55
N GLY A 95 -0.70 14.76 -6.02
CA GLY A 95 -0.58 14.56 -4.59
C GLY A 95 0.71 13.86 -4.21
N ALA A 96 0.96 13.80 -2.90
CA ALA A 96 2.11 13.10 -2.36
C ALA A 96 1.71 12.33 -1.10
N PHE A 97 2.38 11.21 -0.87
CA PHE A 97 2.20 10.42 0.34
C PHE A 97 3.52 9.85 0.84
N THR A 98 3.60 9.68 2.15
CA THR A 98 4.75 9.08 2.84
C THR A 98 4.34 7.76 3.44
N VAL A 99 5.20 6.75 3.31
CA VAL A 99 5.03 5.46 3.98
C VAL A 99 6.36 5.00 4.54
N VAL A 100 6.32 4.28 5.67
CA VAL A 100 7.49 3.56 6.19
C VAL A 100 7.18 2.08 6.08
N VAL A 101 8.05 1.34 5.39
CA VAL A 101 7.87 -0.09 5.12
C VAL A 101 9.02 -0.90 5.73
N PRO A 102 8.74 -2.06 6.35
CA PRO A 102 9.82 -2.97 6.73
C PRO A 102 10.53 -3.48 5.47
N ALA A 103 11.85 -3.52 5.48
CA ALA A 103 12.67 -3.96 4.36
C ALA A 103 13.65 -5.04 4.84
N PRO A 104 13.25 -6.32 4.81
CA PRO A 104 14.14 -7.43 5.16
C PRO A 104 15.34 -7.49 4.20
N GLU A 105 16.39 -8.22 4.57
CA GLU A 105 17.64 -8.32 3.78
C GLU A 105 17.41 -8.76 2.32
N ALA A 106 16.40 -9.60 2.09
CA ALA A 106 16.02 -10.08 0.75
C ALA A 106 15.34 -9.01 -0.13
N ALA A 107 15.05 -7.83 0.42
CA ALA A 107 14.37 -6.74 -0.29
C ALA A 107 15.18 -6.24 -1.50
N ALA A 108 14.52 -6.17 -2.65
CA ALA A 108 15.12 -5.75 -3.92
C ALA A 108 14.29 -4.69 -4.65
N GLN A 109 12.97 -4.71 -4.51
CA GLN A 109 12.06 -3.83 -5.22
C GLN A 109 10.97 -3.25 -4.33
N ILE A 110 10.51 -2.06 -4.71
CA ILE A 110 9.33 -1.38 -4.16
C ILE A 110 8.25 -1.44 -5.24
N ALA A 111 7.02 -1.80 -4.88
CA ALA A 111 5.87 -1.72 -5.78
C ALA A 111 4.72 -0.97 -5.12
N VAL A 112 4.10 -0.05 -5.84
CA VAL A 112 2.82 0.56 -5.46
C VAL A 112 1.73 -0.23 -6.17
N VAL A 113 0.82 -0.83 -5.41
CA VAL A 113 -0.20 -1.73 -5.96
C VAL A 113 -1.60 -1.30 -5.57
N ARG A 114 -2.56 -1.64 -6.43
CA ARG A 114 -3.99 -1.58 -6.15
C ARG A 114 -4.53 -3.00 -6.05
N ILE A 115 -5.28 -3.27 -4.99
CA ILE A 115 -5.97 -4.53 -4.78
C ILE A 115 -7.46 -4.27 -4.92
N ALA A 116 -8.07 -4.89 -5.93
CA ALA A 116 -9.50 -4.71 -6.22
C ALA A 116 -10.36 -5.57 -5.27
N PRO A 117 -11.62 -5.16 -5.01
CA PRO A 117 -12.60 -6.05 -4.41
C PRO A 117 -12.75 -7.33 -5.23
N ALA A 118 -12.81 -8.48 -4.54
CA ALA A 118 -13.12 -9.75 -5.20
C ALA A 118 -14.45 -9.61 -5.96
N ALA A 119 -14.46 -9.96 -7.25
CA ALA A 119 -15.67 -9.92 -8.04
C ALA A 119 -16.72 -10.86 -7.42
N PRO A 120 -18.00 -10.47 -7.34
CA PRO A 120 -19.05 -11.37 -6.88
C PRO A 120 -19.13 -12.56 -7.83
N SER A 121 -18.81 -13.76 -7.34
CA SER A 121 -19.01 -15.00 -8.08
C SER A 121 -20.47 -15.12 -8.48
N ALA A 122 -20.76 -15.15 -9.79
CA ALA A 122 -22.12 -15.35 -10.28
C ALA A 122 -22.69 -16.65 -9.69
N PRO A 123 -23.92 -16.64 -9.14
CA PRO A 123 -24.51 -17.85 -8.59
C PRO A 123 -24.71 -18.87 -9.73
N LYS A 124 -24.02 -20.02 -9.63
CA LYS A 124 -24.28 -21.16 -10.51
C LYS A 124 -25.68 -21.70 -10.21
N PRO A 125 -26.58 -21.85 -11.20
CA PRO A 125 -27.89 -22.48 -10.97
C PRO A 125 -27.70 -23.89 -10.41
N GLY A 126 -28.23 -24.17 -9.22
CA GLY A 126 -28.20 -25.49 -8.59
C GLY A 126 -27.06 -25.75 -7.59
N ALA A 127 -26.25 -24.75 -7.24
CA ALA A 127 -25.28 -24.89 -6.16
C ALA A 127 -25.99 -24.81 -4.79
N GLU A 128 -25.82 -25.83 -3.95
CA GLU A 128 -26.21 -25.80 -2.54
C GLU A 128 -25.62 -24.56 -1.85
N MET A 129 -26.31 -24.08 -0.80
CA MET A 129 -25.96 -22.92 0.03
C MET A 129 -24.63 -23.14 0.78
N ARG A 130 -23.51 -23.16 0.06
CA ARG A 130 -22.16 -23.06 0.60
C ARG A 130 -21.65 -21.68 0.23
N SER A 131 -21.14 -20.96 1.22
CA SER A 131 -20.47 -19.66 1.00
C SER A 131 -19.47 -19.81 -0.15
N PRO A 132 -19.46 -18.90 -1.14
CA PRO A 132 -18.46 -18.94 -2.20
C PRO A 132 -17.07 -18.92 -1.58
N ALA A 133 -16.16 -19.78 -2.07
CA ALA A 133 -14.75 -19.63 -1.76
C ALA A 133 -14.31 -18.22 -2.22
N PRO A 134 -13.56 -17.46 -1.40
CA PRO A 134 -13.06 -16.15 -1.80
C PRO A 134 -12.26 -16.31 -3.11
N ALA A 135 -12.64 -15.56 -4.14
CA ALA A 135 -11.78 -15.42 -5.31
C ALA A 135 -10.48 -14.73 -4.87
N GLU A 136 -9.34 -15.14 -5.44
CA GLU A 136 -8.08 -14.42 -5.22
C GLU A 136 -8.26 -12.96 -5.66
N PRO A 137 -7.89 -11.99 -4.81
CA PRO A 137 -8.06 -10.58 -5.14
C PRO A 137 -7.13 -10.19 -6.30
N GLU A 138 -7.66 -9.45 -7.27
CA GLU A 138 -6.87 -8.93 -8.38
C GLU A 138 -5.91 -7.85 -7.88
N VAL A 139 -4.60 -8.06 -8.11
CA VAL A 139 -3.53 -7.11 -7.75
C VAL A 139 -2.99 -6.47 -9.02
N THR A 140 -3.05 -5.15 -9.09
CA THR A 140 -2.53 -4.34 -10.21
C THR A 140 -1.33 -3.52 -9.74
N ASP A 141 -0.20 -3.64 -10.44
CA ASP A 141 0.95 -2.77 -10.22
C ASP A 141 0.70 -1.39 -10.83
N LEU A 142 0.81 -0.35 -10.02
CA LEU A 142 0.71 1.05 -10.43
C LEU A 142 2.08 1.64 -10.76
N ALA A 143 3.12 1.25 -10.02
CA ALA A 143 4.50 1.61 -10.29
C ALA A 143 5.47 0.68 -9.55
N SER A 144 6.69 0.54 -10.07
CA SER A 144 7.74 -0.27 -9.48
C SER A 144 9.09 0.44 -9.53
N PHE A 145 9.88 0.32 -8.45
CA PHE A 145 11.17 0.99 -8.28
C PHE A 145 12.20 0.04 -7.69
N PRO A 146 13.48 0.13 -8.08
CA PRO A 146 14.54 -0.62 -7.41
C PRO A 146 14.79 -0.05 -6.00
N ILE A 147 15.20 -0.92 -5.07
CA ILE A 147 15.70 -0.45 -3.77
C ILE A 147 17.16 -0.01 -3.92
N GLU A 148 17.44 1.24 -3.57
CA GLU A 148 18.79 1.75 -3.42
C GLU A 148 19.48 1.04 -2.26
N ARG A 149 20.66 0.47 -2.54
CA ARG A 149 21.54 -0.07 -1.50
C ARG A 149 22.48 1.02 -1.04
N ALA A 150 22.62 1.16 0.27
CA ALA A 150 23.69 1.98 0.84
C ALA A 150 25.03 1.46 0.31
N LYS A 151 25.85 2.35 -0.25
CA LYS A 151 27.23 2.07 -0.66
C LYS A 151 28.14 1.93 0.56
#